data_AF-A0AA87NUT7-F1
#
_entry.id   AF-A0AA87NUT7-F1
#
_cell.length_a   1.000
_cell.length_b   1.000
_cell.length_c   1.000
_cell.angle_alpha   90.00
_cell.angle_beta   90.00
_cell.angle_gamma   90.00
#
_symmetry.space_group_name_H-M   'P 1'
#
loop_
_entity.id
_entity.type
_entity.pdbx_description
1 polymer ?
#
loop_
_entity_poly.entity_id
_entity_poly.type
_entity_poly.pdbx_seq_one_letter_code
_entity_poly.pdbx_strand_id
1 'polypeptide(L)'
;MTRREFMTELAARLHRLPKEDLQAALQYYEEYFDEAGSQNEQKVIQELRSPAHVASKILSDYAVKEAKKARASTKSGWRAFWFTILAICAAPVAVPLIVAAVAVIVALGFAGFAVVFALVIAAGAIFIKGIGTLFFGSATALLLFGSALMLIGFALLILSGISALITGIGKHIRNKSSK
;
A
#
# COMPACT_ATOMS: atom_id res chain seq x y z
N MET A 1 12.67 14.59 -53.77
CA MET A 1 12.85 13.68 -52.63
C MET A 1 11.76 12.64 -52.66
N THR A 2 12.12 11.37 -52.56
CA THR A 2 11.18 10.25 -52.37
C THR A 2 10.97 9.97 -50.88
N ARG A 3 9.88 9.29 -50.49
CA ARG A 3 9.63 8.84 -49.11
C ARG A 3 10.86 8.14 -48.51
N ARG A 4 11.47 7.23 -49.26
CA ARG A 4 12.65 6.47 -48.81
C ARG A 4 13.84 7.36 -48.49
N GLU A 5 14.08 8.38 -49.31
CA GLU A 5 15.14 9.37 -49.09
C GLU A 5 14.86 10.21 -47.83
N PHE A 6 13.62 10.67 -47.63
CA PHE A 6 13.23 11.42 -46.43
C PHE A 6 13.46 10.63 -45.16
N MET A 7 12.99 9.38 -45.13
CA MET A 7 13.10 8.50 -43.95
C MET A 7 14.55 8.15 -43.65
N THR A 8 15.36 7.92 -44.68
CA THR A 8 16.80 7.66 -44.52
C THR A 8 17.52 8.87 -43.91
N GLU A 9 17.21 10.07 -44.40
CA GLU A 9 17.82 11.31 -43.90
C GLU A 9 17.33 11.66 -42.48
N LEU A 10 16.05 11.42 -42.20
CA LEU A 10 15.47 11.58 -40.86
C LEU A 10 16.14 10.64 -39.86
N ALA A 11 16.30 9.35 -40.19
CA ALA A 11 16.97 8.37 -39.36
C ALA A 11 18.43 8.77 -39.08
N ALA A 12 19.16 9.23 -40.10
CA ALA A 12 20.53 9.70 -39.95
C ALA A 12 20.64 10.91 -39.02
N ARG A 13 19.66 11.82 -39.04
CA ARG A 13 19.65 13.01 -38.17
C ARG A 13 19.23 12.70 -36.73
N LEU A 14 18.39 11.69 -36.54
CA LEU A 14 17.90 11.24 -35.24
C LEU A 14 18.82 10.22 -34.54
N HIS A 15 19.99 9.86 -35.11
CA HIS A 15 20.92 8.87 -34.55
C HIS A 15 21.38 9.13 -33.10
N ARG A 16 21.22 10.36 -32.59
CA ARG A 16 21.55 10.76 -31.22
C ARG A 16 20.51 10.35 -30.18
N LEU A 17 19.31 9.95 -30.61
CA LEU A 17 18.25 9.47 -29.72
C LEU A 17 18.49 8.01 -29.30
N PRO A 18 17.95 7.58 -28.15
CA PRO A 18 17.87 6.17 -27.79
C PRO A 18 17.20 5.36 -28.90
N LYS A 19 17.58 4.09 -29.06
CA LYS A 19 17.06 3.21 -30.12
C LYS A 19 15.53 3.13 -30.12
N GLU A 20 14.94 3.10 -28.93
CA GLU A 20 13.49 3.05 -28.71
C GLU A 20 12.78 4.30 -29.25
N ASP A 21 13.25 5.49 -28.87
CA ASP A 21 12.68 6.77 -29.32
C ASP A 21 12.93 7.01 -30.82
N LEU A 22 14.08 6.57 -31.34
CA LEU A 22 14.39 6.62 -32.76
C LEU A 22 13.43 5.74 -33.56
N GLN A 23 13.22 4.49 -33.14
CA GLN A 23 12.29 3.57 -33.81
C GLN A 23 10.86 4.07 -33.75
N ALA A 24 10.41 4.55 -32.59
CA ALA A 24 9.08 5.11 -32.42
C ALA A 24 8.86 6.35 -33.32
N ALA A 25 9.86 7.24 -33.40
CA ALA A 25 9.78 8.41 -34.27
C ALA A 25 9.72 8.00 -35.76
N LEU A 26 10.55 7.05 -36.19
CA LEU A 26 10.52 6.57 -37.59
C LEU A 26 9.20 5.87 -37.91
N GLN A 27 8.71 5.01 -37.04
CA GLN A 27 7.44 4.32 -37.22
C GLN A 27 6.26 5.31 -37.32
N TYR A 28 6.24 6.34 -36.48
CA TYR A 28 5.21 7.39 -36.53
C TYR A 28 5.17 8.09 -37.89
N TYR A 29 6.34 8.49 -38.42
CA TYR A 29 6.37 9.14 -39.74
C TYR A 29 6.11 8.16 -40.87
N GLU A 30 6.47 6.88 -40.72
CA GLU A 30 6.17 5.83 -41.69
C GLU A 30 4.66 5.62 -41.83
N GLU A 31 3.94 5.50 -40.71
CA GLU A 31 2.48 5.40 -40.66
C GLU A 31 1.82 6.67 -41.22
N TYR A 32 2.38 7.85 -40.92
CA TYR A 32 1.90 9.12 -41.49
C TYR A 32 2.03 9.18 -43.03
N PHE A 33 3.09 8.61 -43.60
CA PHE A 33 3.23 8.46 -45.05
C PHE A 33 2.28 7.40 -45.62
N ASP A 34 2.02 6.31 -44.89
CA ASP A 34 1.08 5.26 -45.30
C ASP A 34 -0.37 5.74 -45.32
N GLU A 35 -0.80 6.54 -44.33
CA GLU A 35 -2.13 7.15 -44.27
C GLU A 35 -2.40 8.10 -45.44
N ALA A 36 -1.38 8.83 -45.89
CA ALA A 36 -1.50 9.72 -47.04
C ALA A 36 -1.64 8.96 -48.37
N GLY A 37 -1.11 7.74 -48.42
CA GLY A 37 -1.06 6.90 -49.60
C GLY A 37 -0.03 7.36 -50.65
N SER A 38 0.34 6.44 -51.53
CA SER A 38 1.39 6.64 -52.56
C SER A 38 1.15 7.81 -53.52
N GLN A 39 -0.11 8.23 -53.69
CA GLN A 39 -0.49 9.36 -54.53
C GLN A 39 -0.25 10.73 -53.89
N ASN A 40 -0.11 10.82 -52.55
CA ASN A 40 0.05 12.09 -51.84
C ASN A 40 1.41 12.23 -51.12
N GLU A 41 2.35 11.30 -51.28
CA GLU A 41 3.68 11.37 -50.62
C GLU A 41 4.39 12.70 -50.89
N GLN A 42 4.33 13.23 -52.12
CA GLN A 42 4.92 14.53 -52.46
C GLN A 42 4.26 15.70 -51.71
N LYS A 43 2.95 15.63 -51.41
CA LYS A 43 2.25 16.66 -50.63
C LYS A 43 2.68 16.61 -49.17
N VAL A 44 2.78 15.41 -48.60
CA VAL A 44 3.26 15.19 -47.22
C VAL A 44 4.68 15.72 -47.05
N ILE A 45 5.55 15.47 -48.03
CA ILE A 45 6.91 16.01 -48.07
C ILE A 45 6.92 17.54 -48.03
N GLN A 46 6.04 18.20 -48.78
CA GLN A 46 5.93 19.66 -48.77
C GLN A 46 5.40 20.18 -47.43
N GLU A 47 4.44 19.49 -46.83
CA GLU A 47 3.84 19.84 -45.53
C GLU A 47 4.84 19.70 -44.37
N LEU A 48 5.62 18.61 -44.37
CA LEU A 48 6.70 18.38 -43.41
C LEU A 48 7.92 19.30 -43.64
N ARG A 49 7.93 20.05 -44.74
CA ARG A 49 9.00 20.94 -45.24
C ARG A 49 10.32 20.22 -45.54
N SER A 50 11.03 19.77 -44.51
CA SER A 50 12.33 19.11 -44.64
C SER A 50 12.61 18.13 -43.51
N PRO A 51 13.35 17.04 -43.78
CA PRO A 51 13.71 16.05 -42.75
C PRO A 51 14.58 16.68 -41.65
N ALA A 52 15.35 17.70 -41.99
CA ALA A 52 16.10 18.53 -41.04
C ALA A 52 15.20 19.27 -40.05
N HIS A 53 14.08 19.83 -40.52
CA HIS A 53 13.16 20.56 -39.68
C HIS A 53 12.46 19.64 -38.68
N VAL A 54 11.98 18.49 -39.16
CA VAL A 54 11.35 17.46 -38.33
C VAL A 54 12.34 16.94 -37.28
N ALA A 55 13.56 16.59 -37.70
CA ALA A 55 14.57 16.10 -36.77
C ALA A 55 14.91 17.11 -35.66
N SER A 56 15.04 18.39 -36.01
CA SER A 56 15.32 19.46 -35.05
C SER A 56 14.21 19.60 -34.00
N LYS A 57 12.95 19.48 -34.42
CA LYS A 57 11.78 19.54 -33.52
C LYS A 57 11.80 18.38 -32.51
N ILE A 58 12.02 17.16 -32.99
CA ILE A 58 12.06 15.95 -32.14
C ILE A 58 13.22 16.04 -31.14
N LEU A 59 14.41 16.41 -31.59
CA LEU A 59 15.59 16.55 -30.73
C LEU A 59 15.40 17.65 -29.67
N SER A 60 14.76 18.76 -30.02
CA SER A 60 14.45 19.84 -29.09
C SER A 60 13.47 19.40 -28.01
N ASP A 61 12.40 18.69 -28.40
CA ASP A 61 11.41 18.15 -27.46
C ASP A 61 12.04 17.12 -26.51
N TYR A 62 12.88 16.23 -27.06
CA TYR A 62 13.65 15.27 -26.27
C TYR A 62 14.58 15.95 -25.25
N ALA A 63 15.33 16.96 -25.68
CA ALA A 63 16.23 17.72 -24.80
C ALA A 63 15.47 18.44 -23.67
N VAL A 64 14.29 19.00 -23.96
CA VAL A 64 13.42 19.63 -22.94
C VAL A 64 12.88 18.58 -21.95
N LYS A 65 12.44 17.41 -22.44
CA LYS A 65 11.99 16.30 -21.61
C LYS A 65 13.10 15.81 -20.68
N GLU A 66 14.30 15.59 -21.19
CA GLU A 66 15.46 15.17 -20.41
C GLU A 66 15.86 16.23 -19.37
N ALA A 67 15.89 17.51 -19.74
CA ALA A 67 16.17 18.61 -18.79
C ALA A 67 15.12 18.69 -17.66
N LYS A 68 13.84 18.45 -17.99
CA LYS A 68 12.75 18.41 -17.00
C LYS A 68 12.90 17.20 -16.07
N LYS A 69 13.24 16.03 -16.61
CA LYS A 69 13.49 14.79 -15.85
C LYS A 69 14.68 14.95 -14.90
N ALA A 70 15.77 15.56 -15.37
CA ALA A 70 16.94 15.89 -14.55
C ALA A 70 16.58 16.85 -13.40
N ARG A 71 15.83 17.94 -13.65
CA ARG A 71 15.38 18.85 -12.58
C ARG A 71 14.44 18.18 -11.57
N ALA A 72 13.53 17.32 -12.03
CA ALA A 72 12.62 16.59 -11.16
C ALA A 72 13.39 15.61 -10.25
N SER A 73 14.41 14.93 -10.80
CA SER A 73 15.33 14.08 -10.05
C SER A 73 16.06 14.85 -8.93
N THR A 74 16.65 16.01 -9.23
CA THR A 74 17.34 16.84 -8.21
C THR A 74 16.41 17.33 -7.10
N LYS A 75 15.16 17.71 -7.44
CA LYS A 75 14.17 18.14 -6.44
C LYS A 75 13.74 16.99 -5.51
N SER A 76 13.77 15.75 -5.99
CA SER A 76 13.52 14.56 -5.16
C SER A 76 14.60 14.36 -4.10
N GLY A 77 15.88 14.55 -4.47
CA GLY A 77 17.01 14.46 -3.53
C GLY A 77 16.91 15.43 -2.35
N TRP A 78 16.47 16.67 -2.59
CA TRP A 78 16.26 17.66 -1.53
C TRP A 78 15.12 17.29 -0.58
N ARG A 79 14.03 16.70 -1.12
CA ARG A 79 12.92 16.22 -0.29
C ARG A 79 13.34 15.01 0.55
N ALA A 80 14.13 14.10 -0.02
CA ALA A 80 14.67 12.95 0.71
C ALA A 80 15.51 13.39 1.92
N PHE A 81 16.39 14.39 1.73
CA PHE A 81 17.17 14.98 2.83
C PHE A 81 16.28 15.55 3.95
N TRP A 82 15.21 16.27 3.58
CA TRP A 82 14.23 16.80 4.52
C TRP A 82 13.51 15.69 5.31
N PHE A 83 13.14 14.59 4.65
CA PHE A 83 12.53 13.44 5.31
C PHE A 83 13.49 12.71 6.25
N THR A 84 14.78 12.62 5.91
CA THR A 84 15.78 12.00 6.80
C THR A 84 15.97 12.80 8.09
N ILE A 85 16.05 14.13 8.01
CA ILE A 85 16.11 15.00 9.19
C ILE A 85 14.86 14.84 10.06
N LEU A 86 13.69 14.81 9.43
CA LEU A 86 12.42 14.62 10.14
C LEU A 86 12.35 13.24 10.82
N ALA A 87 12.86 12.20 10.17
CA ALA A 87 12.91 10.84 10.71
C ALA A 87 13.81 10.76 11.95
N ILE A 88 14.97 11.43 11.95
CA ILE A 88 15.87 11.48 13.11
C ILE A 88 15.20 12.22 14.28
N CYS A 89 14.45 13.28 14.01
CA CYS A 89 13.73 14.04 15.04
C CYS A 89 12.49 13.29 15.57
N ALA A 90 11.83 12.50 14.73
CA ALA A 90 10.68 11.67 15.11
C ALA A 90 11.10 10.35 15.80
N ALA A 91 12.29 9.83 15.51
CA ALA A 91 12.82 8.61 16.11
C ALA A 91 12.79 8.58 17.65
N PRO A 92 13.25 9.62 18.38
CA PRO A 92 13.22 9.60 19.85
C PRO A 92 11.81 9.63 20.44
N VAL A 93 10.79 10.03 19.69
CA VAL A 93 9.38 10.01 20.13
C VAL A 93 8.70 8.70 19.72
N ALA A 94 9.06 8.13 18.57
CA ALA A 94 8.48 6.89 18.08
C ALA A 94 8.79 5.70 19.00
N VAL A 95 10.03 5.59 19.49
CA VAL A 95 10.46 4.51 20.39
C VAL A 95 9.64 4.44 21.69
N PRO A 96 9.54 5.52 22.51
CA PRO A 96 8.74 5.48 23.74
C PRO A 96 7.24 5.29 23.46
N LEU A 97 6.73 5.80 22.32
CA LEU A 97 5.33 5.61 21.94
C LEU A 97 5.01 4.12 21.67
N ILE A 98 5.90 3.41 20.97
CA ILE A 98 5.75 1.97 20.72
C ILE A 98 5.82 1.19 22.03
N VAL A 99 6.79 1.52 22.90
CA VAL A 99 6.93 0.88 24.22
C VAL A 99 5.66 1.09 25.06
N ALA A 100 5.12 2.31 25.09
CA ALA A 100 3.87 2.60 25.78
C ALA A 100 2.69 1.81 25.21
N ALA A 101 2.55 1.72 23.88
CA ALA A 101 1.49 0.94 23.25
C ALA A 101 1.58 -0.56 23.59
N VAL A 102 2.79 -1.12 23.59
CA VAL A 102 3.02 -2.52 23.99
C VAL A 102 2.68 -2.73 25.47
N ALA A 103 3.12 -1.84 26.34
CA ALA A 103 2.80 -1.92 27.78
C ALA A 103 1.29 -1.90 28.03
N VAL A 104 0.54 -1.05 27.31
CA VAL A 104 -0.92 -1.01 27.37
C VAL A 104 -1.52 -2.34 26.92
N ILE A 105 -1.09 -2.90 25.79
CA ILE A 105 -1.60 -4.20 25.30
C ILE A 105 -1.35 -5.31 26.33
N VAL A 106 -0.16 -5.36 26.92
CA VAL A 106 0.19 -6.35 27.95
C VAL A 106 -0.65 -6.15 29.20
N ALA A 107 -0.84 -4.90 29.65
CA ALA A 107 -1.67 -4.60 30.81
C ALA A 107 -3.15 -4.99 30.59
N LEU A 108 -3.71 -4.72 29.41
CA LEU A 108 -5.06 -5.17 29.05
C LEU A 108 -5.16 -6.69 28.99
N GLY A 109 -4.15 -7.37 28.44
CA GLY A 109 -4.09 -8.83 28.40
C GLY A 109 -4.08 -9.44 29.80
N PHE A 110 -3.23 -8.92 30.69
CA PHE A 110 -3.14 -9.37 32.08
C PHE A 110 -4.44 -9.08 32.85
N ALA A 111 -5.03 -7.89 32.67
CA ALA A 111 -6.30 -7.54 33.29
C ALA A 111 -7.43 -8.47 32.83
N GLY A 112 -7.53 -8.75 31.53
CA GLY A 112 -8.50 -9.70 30.99
C GLY A 112 -8.32 -11.11 31.56
N PHE A 113 -7.08 -11.58 31.64
CA PHE A 113 -6.76 -12.89 32.23
C PHE A 113 -7.12 -12.94 33.73
N ALA A 114 -6.81 -11.89 34.48
CA ALA A 114 -7.15 -11.77 35.90
C ALA A 114 -8.68 -11.83 36.12
N VAL A 115 -9.47 -11.19 35.26
CA VAL A 115 -10.94 -11.27 35.32
C VAL A 115 -11.42 -12.69 35.09
N VAL A 116 -10.94 -13.38 34.05
CA VAL A 116 -11.32 -14.78 33.80
C VAL A 116 -10.95 -15.67 34.97
N PHE A 117 -9.74 -15.51 35.51
CA PHE A 117 -9.28 -16.28 36.67
C PHE A 117 -10.14 -16.03 37.91
N ALA A 118 -10.49 -14.77 38.19
CA ALA A 118 -11.39 -14.41 39.28
C ALA A 118 -12.79 -15.02 39.11
N LEU A 119 -13.34 -15.02 37.89
CA LEU A 119 -14.63 -15.66 37.60
C LEU A 119 -14.59 -17.17 37.82
N VAL A 120 -13.50 -17.84 37.43
CA VAL A 120 -13.33 -19.29 37.66
C VAL A 120 -13.27 -19.61 39.15
N ILE A 121 -12.50 -18.84 39.95
CA ILE A 121 -12.44 -19.03 41.40
C ILE A 121 -13.82 -18.78 42.03
N ALA A 122 -14.51 -17.70 41.64
CA ALA A 122 -15.84 -17.38 42.14
C ALA A 122 -16.85 -18.49 41.83
N ALA A 123 -16.85 -19.00 40.59
CA ALA A 123 -17.70 -20.12 40.19
C ALA A 123 -17.39 -21.39 41.00
N GLY A 124 -16.10 -21.70 41.23
CA GLY A 124 -15.69 -22.83 42.07
C GLY A 124 -16.17 -22.69 43.51
N ALA A 125 -16.02 -21.50 44.12
CA ALA A 125 -16.48 -21.24 45.49
C ALA A 125 -18.01 -21.35 45.62
N ILE A 126 -18.74 -20.84 44.63
CA ILE A 126 -20.21 -20.96 44.54
C ILE A 126 -20.62 -22.43 44.40
N PHE A 127 -19.92 -23.21 43.59
CA PHE A 127 -20.20 -24.63 43.37
C PHE A 127 -20.01 -25.46 44.65
N ILE A 128 -18.92 -25.23 45.39
CA ILE A 128 -18.65 -25.91 46.67
C ILE A 128 -19.74 -25.59 47.69
N LYS A 129 -20.13 -24.31 47.82
CA LYS A 129 -21.25 -23.91 48.68
C LYS A 129 -22.58 -24.51 48.23
N GLY A 130 -22.82 -24.55 46.92
CA GLY A 130 -24.03 -25.11 46.32
C GLY A 130 -24.25 -26.58 46.68
N ILE A 131 -23.20 -27.40 46.58
CA ILE A 131 -23.24 -28.82 46.98
C ILE A 131 -23.54 -28.98 48.48
N GLY A 132 -22.97 -28.14 49.34
CA GLY A 132 -23.28 -28.16 50.77
C GLY A 132 -24.73 -27.81 51.08
N THR A 133 -25.32 -26.86 50.34
CA THR A 133 -26.72 -26.43 50.52
C THR A 133 -27.76 -27.37 49.89
N LEU A 134 -27.32 -28.31 49.06
CA LEU A 134 -28.19 -29.27 48.34
C LEU A 134 -28.97 -30.20 49.29
N PHE A 135 -28.49 -30.37 50.53
CA PHE A 135 -29.17 -31.11 51.59
C PHE A 135 -30.22 -30.29 52.37
N PHE A 136 -30.31 -28.97 52.18
CA PHE A 136 -31.18 -28.07 52.95
C PHE A 136 -32.25 -27.32 52.12
N GLY A 137 -32.18 -27.32 50.77
CA GLY A 137 -33.24 -26.75 49.92
C GLY A 137 -32.87 -26.61 48.43
N SER A 138 -33.76 -27.08 47.54
CA SER A 138 -33.51 -27.24 46.09
C SER A 138 -33.51 -25.94 45.27
N ALA A 139 -34.22 -24.90 45.71
CA ALA A 139 -34.33 -23.63 44.97
C ALA A 139 -33.03 -22.82 44.96
N THR A 140 -32.29 -22.82 46.08
CA THR A 140 -31.00 -22.12 46.22
C THR A 140 -29.93 -22.77 45.35
N ALA A 141 -29.95 -24.10 45.22
CA ALA A 141 -29.04 -24.84 44.35
C ALA A 141 -29.23 -24.46 42.86
N LEU A 142 -30.48 -24.31 42.40
CA LEU A 142 -30.80 -23.87 41.04
C LEU A 142 -30.30 -22.44 40.75
N LEU A 143 -30.45 -21.51 41.69
CA LEU A 143 -29.97 -20.13 41.53
C LEU A 143 -28.43 -20.07 41.46
N LEU A 144 -27.75 -20.81 42.32
CA LEU A 144 -26.28 -20.89 42.31
C LEU A 144 -25.77 -21.53 41.01
N PHE A 145 -26.43 -22.59 40.54
CA PHE A 145 -26.10 -23.24 39.26
C PHE A 145 -26.30 -22.30 38.06
N GLY A 146 -27.39 -21.53 38.06
CA GLY A 146 -27.66 -20.52 37.03
C GLY A 146 -26.62 -19.40 37.01
N SER A 147 -26.18 -18.95 38.19
CA SER A 147 -25.11 -17.93 38.28
C SER A 147 -23.78 -18.44 37.75
N ALA A 148 -23.43 -19.70 38.02
CA ALA A 148 -22.21 -20.32 37.50
C ALA A 148 -22.22 -20.40 35.96
N LEU A 149 -23.37 -20.75 35.36
CA LEU A 149 -23.53 -20.82 33.91
C LEU A 149 -23.41 -19.44 33.25
N MET A 150 -23.98 -18.40 33.88
CA MET A 150 -23.85 -17.01 33.42
C MET A 150 -22.39 -16.52 33.44
N LEU A 151 -21.63 -16.85 34.50
CA LEU A 151 -20.21 -16.48 34.57
C LEU A 151 -19.38 -17.19 33.50
N ILE A 152 -19.65 -18.48 33.23
CA ILE A 152 -19.01 -19.23 32.14
C ILE A 152 -19.36 -18.62 30.78
N GLY A 153 -20.63 -18.27 30.55
CA GLY A 153 -21.06 -17.59 29.34
C GLY A 153 -20.35 -16.24 29.12
N PHE A 154 -20.18 -15.46 30.19
CA PHE A 154 -19.47 -14.20 30.14
C PHE A 154 -17.97 -14.39 29.84
N ALA A 155 -17.35 -15.40 30.45
CA ALA A 155 -15.96 -15.76 30.17
C ALA A 155 -15.75 -16.16 28.70
N LEU A 156 -16.67 -16.93 28.11
CA LEU A 156 -16.63 -17.31 26.69
C LEU A 156 -16.85 -16.11 25.75
N LEU A 157 -17.72 -15.17 26.10
CA LEU A 157 -17.90 -13.94 25.33
C LEU A 157 -16.65 -13.07 25.32
N ILE A 158 -15.98 -12.92 26.47
CA ILE A 158 -14.71 -12.20 26.56
C ILE A 158 -13.64 -12.91 25.71
N LEU A 159 -13.54 -14.24 25.79
CA LEU A 159 -12.59 -15.02 24.99
C LEU A 159 -12.83 -14.88 23.48
N SER A 160 -14.10 -14.97 23.07
CA SER A 160 -14.52 -14.78 21.69
C SER A 160 -14.21 -13.36 21.20
N GLY A 161 -14.50 -12.33 22.00
CA GLY A 161 -14.20 -10.94 21.67
C GLY A 161 -12.69 -10.68 21.49
N ILE A 162 -11.86 -11.22 22.38
CA ILE A 162 -10.40 -11.13 22.26
C ILE A 162 -9.91 -11.86 21.00
N SER A 163 -10.43 -13.06 20.71
CA SER A 163 -10.07 -13.83 19.52
C SER A 163 -10.45 -13.13 18.19
N ALA A 164 -11.60 -12.45 18.16
CA ALA A 164 -12.06 -11.68 17.02
C ALA A 164 -11.20 -10.44 16.79
N LEU A 165 -10.76 -9.78 17.87
CA LEU A 165 -9.86 -8.63 17.81
C LEU A 165 -8.50 -9.04 17.22
N ILE A 166 -7.91 -10.14 17.69
CA ILE A 166 -6.63 -10.66 17.18
C ILE A 166 -6.75 -11.03 15.69
N THR A 167 -7.83 -11.70 15.31
CA THR A 167 -8.08 -12.10 13.91
C THR A 167 -8.33 -10.88 13.01
N GLY A 168 -9.05 -9.87 13.49
CA GLY A 168 -9.31 -8.62 12.78
C GLY A 168 -8.04 -7.81 12.52
N ILE A 169 -7.18 -7.67 13.54
CA ILE A 169 -5.88 -7.00 13.41
C ILE A 169 -4.98 -7.77 12.43
N GLY A 170 -4.91 -9.11 12.54
CA GLY A 170 -4.12 -9.96 11.64
C GLY A 170 -4.59 -9.90 10.18
N LYS A 171 -5.91 -9.82 9.94
CA LYS A 171 -6.48 -9.64 8.59
C LYS A 171 -6.14 -8.27 8.02
N HIS A 172 -6.16 -7.23 8.84
CA HIS A 172 -5.86 -5.87 8.40
C HIS A 172 -4.38 -5.70 8.01
N ILE A 173 -3.46 -6.30 8.77
CA ILE A 173 -2.02 -6.29 8.48
C ILE A 173 -1.73 -7.05 7.17
N ARG A 174 -2.33 -8.23 6.99
CA ARG A 174 -2.15 -9.07 5.78
C ARG A 174 -2.65 -8.38 4.51
N ASN A 175 -3.80 -7.71 4.58
CA ASN A 175 -4.37 -7.00 3.43
C ASN A 175 -3.53 -5.78 3.03
N LYS A 176 -2.80 -5.17 3.97
CA LYS A 176 -1.89 -4.04 3.70
C LYS A 176 -0.55 -4.47 3.13
N SER A 177 -0.10 -5.70 3.40
CA SER A 177 1.14 -6.28 2.87
C SER A 177 1.00 -6.85 1.45
N SER A 178 -0.24 -7.00 0.94
CA SER A 178 -0.54 -7.57 -0.37
C SER A 178 -0.81 -6.52 -1.47
N LYS A 179 -0.67 -5.22 -1.17
CA LYS A 179 -0.73 -4.11 -2.12
C LYS A 179 0.62 -3.42 -2.18
#